data_AF-W1YLD2-F1
#
_entry.id   AF-W1YLD2-F1
#
_cell.length_a   1.000
_cell.length_b   1.000
_cell.length_c   1.000
_cell.angle_alpha   90.00
_cell.angle_beta   90.00
_cell.angle_gamma   90.00
#
_symmetry.space_group_name_H-M   'P 1'
#
loop_
_entity.id
_entity.type
_entity.pdbx_description
1 polymer ?
#
loop_
_entity_poly.entity_id
_entity_poly.type
_entity_poly.pdbx_seq_one_letter_code
_entity_poly.pdbx_strand_id
1 'polypeptide(L)' 'LIDVIGNVYKETGELTEDGEPVCVKEDGYFVNVRIINDSQISSLFDEYVVAVEHQLRGWM' A
#
# COMPACT_ATOMS: atom_id res chain seq x y z
N LEU A 1 -0.63 -15.09 -2.39
CA LEU A 1 -1.94 -14.53 -1.96
C LEU A 1 -1.75 -13.04 -1.74
N ILE A 2 -2.66 -12.21 -2.25
CA ILE A 2 -2.63 -10.75 -2.13
C ILE A 2 -3.97 -10.31 -1.53
N ASP A 3 -3.91 -9.57 -0.43
CA ASP A 3 -5.07 -8.96 0.22
C ASP A 3 -4.87 -7.44 0.29
N VAL A 4 -5.86 -6.66 -0.18
CA VAL A 4 -5.85 -5.19 -0.08
C VAL A 4 -6.23 -4.78 1.34
N ILE A 5 -5.38 -3.98 1.98
CA ILE A 5 -5.53 -3.58 3.39
C ILE A 5 -5.74 -2.07 3.59
N GLY A 6 -5.52 -1.27 2.55
CA GLY A 6 -5.69 0.18 2.61
C GLY A 6 -5.64 0.84 1.26
N ASN A 7 -6.21 2.05 1.15
CA ASN A 7 -6.05 2.91 -0.01
C ASN A 7 -5.10 4.06 0.35
N VAL A 8 -4.47 4.65 -0.66
CA VAL A 8 -3.65 5.84 -0.47
C VAL A 8 -4.53 7.08 -0.53
N TYR A 9 -4.33 8.00 0.41
CA TYR A 9 -4.98 9.30 0.44
C TYR A 9 -3.93 10.37 0.66
N LYS A 10 -4.18 11.53 0.07
CA LYS A 10 -3.36 12.73 0.24
C LYS A 10 -4.21 13.86 0.78
N GLU A 11 -3.72 14.50 1.83
CA GLU A 11 -4.31 15.73 2.34
C GLU A 11 -4.15 16.85 1.31
N THR A 12 -5.22 17.60 1.09
CA THR A 12 -5.26 18.71 0.13
C THR A 12 -4.70 20.01 0.72
N GLY A 13 -4.53 20.07 2.04
CA GLY A 13 -4.19 21.28 2.79
C GLY A 13 -5.40 22.15 3.13
N GLU A 14 -6.61 21.77 2.68
CA GLU A 14 -7.87 22.40 3.05
C GLU A 14 -8.48 21.71 4.28
N LEU A 15 -9.26 22.49 5.04
CA LEU A 15 -10.06 21.99 6.16
C LEU A 15 -11.55 22.11 5.81
N THR A 16 -12.33 21.15 6.29
CA THR A 16 -13.80 21.22 6.27
C THR A 16 -14.31 22.32 7.21
N GLU A 17 -15.61 22.64 7.15
CA GLU A 17 -16.23 23.63 8.06
C GLU A 17 -16.09 23.24 9.54
N ASP A 18 -15.95 21.94 9.83
CA ASP A 18 -15.72 21.41 11.17
C ASP A 18 -14.23 21.36 11.57
N GLY A 19 -13.32 21.79 10.67
CA GLY A 19 -11.88 21.83 10.91
C GLY A 19 -11.13 20.52 10.63
N GLU A 20 -11.82 19.50 10.09
CA GLU A 20 -11.20 18.22 9.71
C GLU A 20 -10.46 18.33 8.36
N PRO A 21 -9.33 17.63 8.17
CA PRO A 21 -8.56 17.68 6.93
C PRO A 21 -9.33 17.07 5.75
N VAL A 22 -9.30 17.76 4.61
CA VAL A 22 -9.86 17.25 3.36
C VAL A 22 -8.82 16.39 2.66
N CYS A 23 -9.14 15.11 2.50
CA CYS A 23 -8.29 14.11 1.82
C CYS A 23 -8.87 13.71 0.47
N VAL A 24 -8.01 13.58 -0.53
CA VAL A 24 -8.36 13.00 -1.84
C VAL A 24 -7.71 11.62 -1.99
N LYS A 25 -8.43 10.69 -2.62
CA LYS A 25 -7.89 9.36 -2.93
C LYS A 25 -6.83 9.50 -4.00
N GLU A 26 -5.65 8.95 -3.75
CA GLU A 26 -4.59 8.83 -4.74
C GLU A 26 -4.57 7.44 -5.37
N ASP A 27 -3.88 7.34 -6.50
CA ASP A 27 -3.61 6.06 -7.14
C ASP A 27 -2.69 5.21 -6.26
N GLY A 28 -3.10 3.97 -6.03
CA GLY A 28 -2.35 3.01 -5.21
C GLY A 28 -3.15 2.47 -4.04
N TYR A 29 -2.62 1.39 -3.45
CA TYR A 29 -3.21 0.70 -2.32
C TYR A 29 -2.14 -0.09 -1.57
N PHE A 30 -2.38 -0.32 -0.29
CA PHE A 30 -1.55 -1.17 0.54
C PHE A 30 -2.06 -2.61 0.44
N VAL A 31 -1.13 -3.56 0.33
CA VAL A 31 -1.44 -4.99 0.30
C VAL A 31 -0.63 -5.79 1.31
N ASN A 32 -1.25 -6.83 1.85
CA ASN A 32 -0.54 -7.93 2.47
C ASN A 32 -0.28 -9.02 1.43
N VAL A 33 0.99 -9.39 1.28
CA VAL A 33 1.41 -10.46 0.37
C VAL A 33 1.95 -11.62 1.19
N ARG A 34 1.37 -12.82 0.99
CA ARG A 34 1.95 -14.07 1.51
C ARG A 34 2.68 -14.79 0.39
N ILE A 35 3.99 -14.90 0.56
CA ILE A 35 4.91 -15.56 -0.37
C ILE A 35 5.11 -16.99 0.14
N ILE A 36 4.79 -17.97 -0.70
CA ILE A 36 4.91 -19.41 -0.38
C ILE A 36 6.12 -20.02 -1.12
N ASN A 37 6.47 -19.44 -2.28
CA ASN A 37 7.65 -19.76 -3.07
C ASN A 37 8.19 -18.43 -3.63
N ASP A 38 9.47 -18.16 -3.42
CA ASP A 38 10.13 -16.90 -3.73
C ASP A 38 10.66 -16.80 -5.16
N SER A 39 10.71 -17.92 -5.90
CA SER A 39 11.22 -18.00 -7.27
C SER A 39 10.51 -17.10 -8.30
N GLN A 40 9.34 -16.54 -7.97
CA GLN A 40 8.53 -15.70 -8.86
C GLN A 40 8.23 -14.30 -8.31
N ILE A 41 8.85 -13.89 -7.19
CA ILE A 41 8.58 -12.60 -6.54
C ILE A 41 8.82 -11.43 -7.49
N SER A 42 9.96 -11.41 -8.18
CA SER A 42 10.34 -10.31 -9.07
C SER A 42 9.28 -10.09 -10.15
N SER A 43 8.88 -11.16 -10.86
CA SER A 43 7.90 -11.09 -11.94
C SER A 43 6.50 -10.65 -11.53
N LEU A 44 6.11 -10.84 -10.26
CA LEU A 44 4.78 -10.48 -9.77
C LEU A 44 4.58 -8.96 -9.65
N PHE A 45 5.67 -8.21 -9.55
CA PHE A 45 5.64 -6.78 -9.27
C PHE A 45 6.29 -5.94 -10.37
N ASP A 46 6.71 -6.53 -11.49
CA ASP A 46 7.43 -5.83 -12.56
C ASP A 46 6.66 -4.61 -13.13
N GLU A 47 5.32 -4.65 -13.10
CA GLU A 47 4.46 -3.54 -13.56
C GLU A 47 4.16 -2.50 -12.46
N TYR A 48 4.62 -2.72 -11.23
CA TYR A 48 4.29 -1.92 -10.06
C TYR A 48 5.54 -1.32 -9.40
N VAL A 49 5.46 -0.04 -9.03
CA VAL A 49 6.46 0.54 -8.12
C VAL A 49 6.12 0.07 -6.70
N VAL A 50 6.78 -0.99 -6.25
CA VAL A 50 6.57 -1.56 -4.91
C VAL A 50 7.59 -1.02 -3.93
N ALA A 51 7.10 -0.37 -2.87
CA ALA A 51 7.89 0.00 -1.71
C ALA A 51 7.54 -0.91 -0.53
N VAL A 52 8.54 -1.52 0.10
CA VAL A 52 8.34 -2.26 1.35
C VAL A 52 8.26 -1.24 2.48
N GLU A 53 7.05 -0.94 2.93
CA GLU A 53 6.84 0.00 4.04
C GLU A 53 7.31 -0.60 5.38
N HIS A 54 6.98 -1.87 5.64
CA HIS A 54 7.40 -2.58 6.86
C HIS A 54 7.36 -4.10 6.69
N GLN A 55 8.44 -4.82 7.03
CA GLN A 55 8.43 -6.28 7.06
C GLN A 55 7.71 -6.78 8.31
N LEU A 56 6.46 -7.25 8.16
CA LEU A 56 5.64 -7.72 9.28
C LEU A 56 6.21 -8.95 10.00
N ARG A 57 6.90 -9.86 9.26
CA ARG A 57 7.54 -11.05 9.83
C ARG A 57 8.59 -11.63 8.88
N GLY A 58 9.80 -11.91 9.38
CA GLY A 58 10.79 -12.74 8.69
C GLY A 58 10.68 -14.18 9.16
N TRP A 59 10.80 -15.14 8.25
CA TRP A 59 10.98 -16.55 8.60
C TRP A 59 12.47 -16.86 8.41
N MET A 60 13.14 -17.24 9.49
CA MET A 60 14.54 -17.69 9.51
C MET A 60 14.61 -19.16 9.16
#